data_AF-A0A3E0WJ42-F1
#
_entry.id   AF-A0A3E0WJ42-F1
#
_cell.length_a   1.000
_cell.length_b   1.000
_cell.length_c   1.000
_cell.angle_alpha   90.00
_cell.angle_beta   90.00
_cell.angle_gamma   90.00
#
_symmetry.space_group_name_H-M   'P 1'
#
loop_
_entity.id
_entity.type
_entity.pdbx_description
1 polymer ?
#
loop_
_entity_poly.entity_id
_entity_poly.type
_entity_poly.pdbx_seq_one_letter_code
_entity_poly.pdbx_strand_id
1 'polypeptide(L)'
;MKKVNGFTLIEVIIASSLLFSFILILVPAFSILHVEQTVLHDRLAIAYKLHDEMQPIIWENDNFTASYDLLVNKQTVTIEIDHEHNYLKGCAYWKNAKQTNEEVCLYAEPS
;
A
#
# COMPACT_ATOMS: atom_id res chain seq x y z
N MET A 1 4.59 -36.97 53.66
CA MET A 1 4.70 -36.70 52.21
C MET A 1 5.38 -35.34 52.01
N LYS A 2 6.56 -35.29 51.42
CA LYS A 2 7.30 -34.04 51.16
C LYS A 2 6.70 -33.37 49.92
N LYS A 3 6.10 -32.19 50.08
CA LYS A 3 5.64 -31.33 48.98
C LYS A 3 6.86 -30.66 48.35
N VAL A 4 7.18 -31.01 47.10
CA VAL A 4 8.35 -30.47 46.38
C VAL A 4 7.94 -29.15 45.72
N ASN A 5 8.17 -28.03 46.41
CA ASN A 5 7.90 -26.67 45.92
C ASN A 5 8.98 -26.14 44.94
N GLY A 6 9.84 -27.02 44.40
CA GLY A 6 10.94 -26.66 43.48
C GLY A 6 10.57 -26.64 42.00
N PHE A 7 9.31 -26.93 41.66
CA PHE A 7 8.84 -27.10 40.28
C PHE A 7 8.09 -25.90 39.70
N THR A 8 7.82 -24.85 40.47
CA THR A 8 7.03 -23.69 39.99
C THR A 8 7.85 -22.68 39.20
N LEU A 9 9.11 -22.45 39.57
CA LEU A 9 9.92 -21.38 38.97
C LEU A 9 10.40 -21.73 37.56
N ILE A 10 10.79 -22.99 37.32
CA ILE A 10 11.14 -23.50 35.98
C ILE A 10 9.92 -23.49 35.06
N GLU A 11 8.76 -23.91 35.57
CA GLU A 11 7.50 -23.91 34.83
C GLU A 11 7.09 -22.48 34.41
N VAL A 12 7.23 -21.51 35.34
CA VAL A 12 7.01 -20.09 35.03
C VAL A 12 8.00 -19.59 33.98
N ILE A 13 9.29 -19.93 34.07
CA ILE A 13 10.28 -19.54 33.07
C ILE A 13 9.93 -20.10 31.69
N ILE A 14 9.55 -21.37 31.61
CA ILE A 14 9.16 -22.00 30.33
C ILE A 14 7.90 -21.34 29.78
N ALA A 15 6.87 -21.15 30.59
CA ALA A 15 5.62 -20.50 30.18
C ALA A 15 5.86 -19.05 29.72
N SER A 16 6.66 -18.28 30.46
CA SER A 16 7.03 -16.92 30.07
C SER A 16 7.86 -16.90 28.79
N SER A 17 8.78 -17.84 28.59
CA SER A 17 9.60 -17.92 27.37
C SER A 17 8.74 -18.20 26.13
N LEU A 18 7.75 -19.09 26.26
CA LEU A 18 6.77 -19.35 25.20
C LEU A 18 5.94 -18.09 24.91
N LEU A 19 5.43 -17.43 25.95
CA LEU A 19 4.67 -16.19 25.81
C LEU A 19 5.49 -15.10 25.11
N PHE A 20 6.75 -14.89 25.51
CA PHE A 20 7.63 -13.93 24.85
C PHE A 20 7.91 -14.32 23.40
N SER A 21 8.10 -15.61 23.12
CA SER A 21 8.27 -16.09 21.74
C SER A 21 7.07 -15.75 20.87
N PHE A 22 5.85 -15.94 21.38
CA PHE A 22 4.63 -15.55 20.66
C PHE A 22 4.57 -14.04 20.42
N ILE A 23 4.87 -13.22 21.44
CA ILE A 23 4.87 -11.76 21.30
C ILE A 23 5.88 -11.32 20.25
N LEU A 24 7.10 -11.87 20.28
CA LEU A 24 8.17 -11.54 19.34
C LEU A 24 7.82 -11.89 17.89
N ILE A 25 6.93 -12.84 17.66
CA ILE A 25 6.46 -13.21 16.31
C ILE A 25 5.25 -12.39 15.91
N LEU A 26 4.24 -12.28 16.79
CA LEU A 26 2.96 -11.67 16.47
C LEU A 26 3.09 -10.16 16.26
N VAL A 27 3.87 -9.46 17.10
CA VAL A 27 4.04 -8.01 16.99
C VAL A 27 4.58 -7.59 15.62
N PRO A 28 5.72 -8.11 15.13
CA PRO A 28 6.20 -7.76 13.80
C PRO A 28 5.27 -8.27 12.69
N ALA A 29 4.63 -9.42 12.85
CA ALA A 29 3.67 -9.93 11.85
C ALA A 29 2.49 -8.96 11.65
N PHE A 30 1.88 -8.47 12.73
CA PHE A 30 0.82 -7.47 12.65
C PHE A 30 1.31 -6.14 12.05
N SER A 31 2.53 -5.72 12.40
CA SER A 31 3.12 -4.51 11.82
C SER A 31 3.30 -4.63 10.31
N ILE A 32 3.81 -5.76 9.82
CA ILE A 32 3.97 -6.01 8.38
C ILE A 32 2.60 -6.02 7.69
N LEU A 33 1.62 -6.75 8.23
CA LEU A 33 0.28 -6.81 7.66
C LEU A 33 -0.37 -5.43 7.55
N HIS A 34 -0.22 -4.58 8.57
CA HIS A 34 -0.75 -3.23 8.52
C HIS A 34 -0.11 -2.39 7.41
N VAL A 35 1.20 -2.51 7.21
CA VAL A 35 1.91 -1.82 6.13
C VAL A 35 1.44 -2.31 4.76
N GLU A 36 1.28 -3.63 4.56
CA GLU A 36 0.77 -4.19 3.31
C GLU A 36 -0.65 -3.71 2.99
N GLN A 37 -1.53 -3.66 4.00
CA GLN A 37 -2.88 -3.15 3.84
C GLN A 37 -2.90 -1.68 3.43
N THR A 38 -2.05 -0.85 4.04
CA THR A 38 -1.92 0.57 3.68
C THR A 38 -1.42 0.73 2.25
N VAL A 39 -0.39 -0.02 1.83
CA VAL A 39 0.11 -0.01 0.45
C VAL A 39 -1.01 -0.37 -0.55
N LEU A 40 -1.78 -1.41 -0.27
CA LEU A 40 -2.88 -1.84 -1.13
C LEU A 40 -4.00 -0.80 -1.19
N HIS A 41 -4.35 -0.22 -0.04
CA HIS A 41 -5.39 0.80 0.06
C HIS A 41 -5.01 2.06 -0.73
N ASP A 42 -3.78 2.54 -0.59
CA ASP A 42 -3.27 3.71 -1.30
C ASP A 42 -3.22 3.45 -2.81
N ARG A 43 -2.75 2.27 -3.23
CA ARG A 43 -2.75 1.88 -4.65
C ARG A 43 -4.15 1.92 -5.26
N LEU A 44 -5.15 1.40 -4.55
CA LEU A 44 -6.54 1.44 -5.03
C LEU A 44 -7.07 2.87 -5.10
N ALA A 45 -6.87 3.67 -4.05
CA ALA A 45 -7.32 5.05 -4.00
C ALA A 45 -6.71 5.89 -5.13
N ILE A 46 -5.41 5.72 -5.40
CA ILE A 46 -4.69 6.39 -6.48
C ILE A 46 -5.18 5.93 -7.84
N ALA A 47 -5.39 4.63 -8.05
CA ALA A 47 -5.92 4.10 -9.31
C ALA A 47 -7.33 4.64 -9.61
N TYR A 48 -8.20 4.71 -8.61
CA TYR A 48 -9.53 5.32 -8.77
C TYR A 48 -9.42 6.81 -9.08
N LYS A 49 -8.55 7.54 -8.39
CA LYS A 49 -8.35 8.95 -8.64
C LYS A 49 -7.81 9.20 -10.05
N LEU A 50 -6.83 8.42 -10.49
CA LEU A 50 -6.28 8.48 -11.84
C LEU A 50 -7.36 8.18 -12.89
N HIS A 51 -8.22 7.19 -12.65
CA HIS A 51 -9.35 6.91 -13.54
C HIS A 51 -10.28 8.12 -13.68
N ASP A 52 -10.65 8.76 -12.56
CA ASP A 52 -11.51 9.95 -12.56
C ASP A 52 -10.86 11.14 -13.29
N GLU A 53 -9.54 11.32 -13.16
CA GLU A 53 -8.80 12.37 -13.88
C GLU A 53 -8.73 12.11 -15.39
N MET A 54 -8.68 10.84 -15.81
CA MET A 54 -8.65 10.47 -17.23
C MET A 54 -10.01 10.56 -17.92
N GLN A 55 -11.12 10.32 -17.20
CA GLN A 55 -12.48 10.34 -17.78
C GLN A 55 -12.82 11.58 -18.63
N PRO A 56 -12.61 12.82 -18.17
CA PRO A 56 -12.94 14.00 -18.97
C PRO A 56 -12.12 14.09 -20.26
N ILE A 57 -10.85 13.70 -20.22
CA ILE A 57 -9.94 13.73 -21.37
C ILE A 57 -10.40 12.73 -22.44
N ILE A 58 -10.83 11.54 -22.00
CA ILE A 58 -11.37 10.51 -22.90
C ILE A 58 -12.64 11.02 -23.61
N TRP A 59 -13.53 11.72 -22.90
CA TRP A 59 -14.79 12.23 -23.47
C TRP A 59 -14.63 13.43 -24.40
N GLU A 60 -13.68 14.32 -24.10
CA GLU A 60 -13.41 15.50 -24.93
C GLU A 60 -12.58 15.17 -26.18
N ASN A 61 -11.99 13.96 -26.24
CA ASN A 61 -11.11 13.47 -27.31
C ASN A 61 -10.02 14.49 -27.69
N ASP A 62 -9.51 15.18 -26.66
CA ASP A 62 -8.47 16.18 -26.83
C ASP A 62 -7.10 15.50 -26.76
N ASN A 63 -6.16 15.96 -27.59
CA ASN A 63 -4.78 15.48 -27.58
C ASN A 63 -4.03 16.11 -26.39
N PHE A 64 -4.42 15.71 -25.19
CA PHE A 64 -3.99 16.32 -23.95
C PHE A 64 -2.85 15.51 -23.32
N THR A 65 -1.65 16.09 -23.35
CA THR A 65 -0.51 15.61 -22.57
C THR A 65 -0.31 16.54 -21.38
N ALA A 66 -0.27 15.99 -20.17
CA ALA A 66 -0.05 16.77 -18.96
C ALA A 66 0.72 16.01 -17.90
N SER A 67 1.48 16.75 -17.09
CA SER A 67 2.08 16.25 -15.86
C SER A 67 1.78 17.24 -14.74
N TYR A 68 1.25 16.74 -13.63
CA TYR A 68 0.89 17.55 -12.47
C TYR A 68 0.83 16.71 -11.20
N ASP A 69 1.02 17.37 -10.07
CA ASP A 69 0.96 16.73 -8.76
C ASP A 69 -0.44 16.90 -8.14
N LEU A 70 -0.92 15.83 -7.54
CA LEU A 70 -2.18 15.79 -6.79
C LEU A 70 -1.94 15.25 -5.38
N LEU A 71 -2.80 15.66 -4.46
CA LEU A 71 -2.85 15.11 -3.11
C LEU A 71 -3.92 14.02 -3.03
N VAL A 72 -3.50 12.77 -2.83
CA VAL A 72 -4.38 11.62 -2.59
C VAL A 72 -4.02 11.05 -1.22
N ASN A 73 -4.98 10.93 -0.30
CA ASN A 73 -4.74 10.42 1.06
C ASN A 73 -3.57 11.10 1.82
N LYS A 74 -3.39 12.43 1.64
CA LYS A 74 -2.27 13.22 2.20
C LYS A 74 -0.88 12.87 1.65
N GLN A 75 -0.83 12.13 0.54
CA GLN A 75 0.38 11.82 -0.20
C GLN A 75 0.38 12.58 -1.52
N THR A 76 1.53 13.16 -1.87
CA THR A 76 1.75 13.74 -3.19
C THR A 76 1.94 12.61 -4.19
N VAL A 77 1.12 12.64 -5.23
CA VAL A 77 1.12 11.69 -6.35
C VAL A 77 1.31 12.50 -7.61
N THR A 78 2.32 12.14 -8.40
CA THR A 78 2.55 12.75 -9.71
C THR A 78 1.74 11.99 -10.73
N ILE A 79 0.89 12.69 -11.45
CA ILE A 79 0.11 12.16 -12.57
C ILE A 79 0.80 12.58 -13.86
N GLU A 80 0.93 11.64 -14.79
CA GLU A 80 1.38 11.88 -16.16
C GLU A 80 0.34 11.29 -17.10
N ILE A 81 -0.15 12.09 -18.03
CA ILE A 81 -1.07 11.66 -19.08
C ILE A 81 -0.39 11.94 -20.40
N ASP A 82 -0.31 10.92 -21.25
CA ASP A 82 0.28 11.00 -22.58
C ASP A 82 -0.42 10.05 -23.56
N HIS A 83 -0.25 10.29 -24.84
CA HIS A 83 -0.74 9.40 -25.88
C HIS A 83 0.35 8.40 -26.25
N GLU A 84 0.10 7.12 -25.95
CA GLU A 84 0.98 6.02 -26.36
C GLU A 84 0.33 5.25 -27.51
N HIS A 85 0.86 5.45 -28.72
CA HIS A 85 0.31 4.93 -29.97
C HIS A 85 -1.13 5.43 -30.24
N ASN A 86 -2.12 4.54 -30.10
CA ASN A 86 -3.54 4.83 -30.28
C ASN A 86 -4.30 4.84 -28.95
N TYR A 87 -3.60 4.79 -27.81
CA TYR A 87 -4.21 4.76 -26.48
C TYR A 87 -3.87 6.04 -25.71
N LEU A 88 -4.82 6.51 -24.91
CA LEU A 88 -4.55 7.47 -23.86
C LEU A 88 -3.99 6.71 -22.66
N LYS A 89 -2.77 7.03 -22.25
CA LYS A 89 -2.11 6.45 -21.09
C LYS A 89 -2.06 7.48 -19.97
N GLY A 90 -2.59 7.12 -18.81
CA GLY A 90 -2.38 7.88 -17.58
C GLY A 90 -1.57 7.02 -16.61
N CYS A 91 -0.50 7.57 -16.05
CA CYS A 91 0.31 6.93 -15.02
C CYS A 91 0.36 7.81 -13.78
N ALA A 92 0.33 7.17 -12.62
CA ALA A 92 0.47 7.80 -11.33
C ALA A 92 1.70 7.25 -10.62
N TYR A 93 2.53 8.14 -10.08
CA TYR A 93 3.77 7.82 -9.40
C TYR A 93 3.77 8.38 -7.98
N TRP A 94 4.16 7.55 -7.02
CA TRP A 94 4.24 7.97 -5.63
C TRP A 94 5.24 7.13 -4.85
N LYS A 95 5.47 7.50 -3.59
CA LYS A 95 6.30 6.73 -2.66
C LYS A 95 5.40 6.04 -1.64
N ASN A 96 5.25 4.72 -1.71
CA ASN A 96 4.31 4.00 -0.84
C ASN A 96 4.69 4.01 0.65
N ALA A 97 3.86 3.40 1.50
CA ALA A 97 4.11 3.29 2.95
C ALA A 97 5.42 2.55 3.32
N LYS A 98 5.97 1.73 2.41
CA LYS A 98 7.26 1.06 2.55
C LYS A 98 8.44 1.92 2.11
N GLN A 99 8.20 3.19 1.76
CA GLN A 99 9.20 4.11 1.22
C GLN A 99 9.79 3.66 -0.12
N THR A 100 9.07 2.82 -0.88
CA THR A 100 9.46 2.43 -2.24
C THR A 100 8.65 3.20 -3.26
N ASN A 101 9.28 3.54 -4.39
CA ASN A 101 8.56 4.17 -5.49
C ASN A 101 7.60 3.15 -6.11
N GLU A 102 6.35 3.56 -6.29
CA GLU A 102 5.31 2.79 -6.96
C GLU A 102 4.76 3.57 -8.15
N GLU A 103 4.23 2.79 -9.08
CA GLU A 103 3.61 3.26 -10.30
C GLU A 103 2.35 2.44 -10.56
N VAL A 104 1.30 3.12 -11.02
CA VAL A 104 0.13 2.48 -11.64
C VAL A 104 -0.22 3.21 -12.91
N CYS A 105 -0.41 2.47 -14.00
CA CYS A 105 -0.84 3.02 -15.28
C CYS A 105 -2.17 2.44 -15.70
N LEU A 106 -3.01 3.30 -16.25
CA LEU A 106 -4.28 2.97 -16.89
C LEU A 106 -4.23 3.38 -18.35
N TYR A 107 -4.96 2.63 -19.18
CA TYR A 107 -5.01 2.83 -20.62
C TYR A 107 -6.47 2.92 -21.06
N ALA A 108 -6.77 3.84 -21.97
CA ALA A 108 -8.09 3.98 -22.57
C ALA A 108 -7.98 4.03 -24.10
N GLU A 109 -8.92 3.40 -24.78
CA GLU A 109 -9.12 3.59 -26.22
C GLU A 109 -9.89 4.91 -26.41
N PRO A 110 -9.42 5.83 -27.28
CA PRO A 110 -10.19 6.99 -27.67
C PRO A 110 -11.47 6.53 -28.39
N SER A 111 -12.63 6.95 -27.88
CA SER A 111 -13.96 6.57 -28.40
C SER A 111 -14.38 7.39 -29.61
#